data_AF-A0A368CWT8-F1
#
_entry.id   AF-A0A368CWT8-F1
#
_cell.length_a   1.000
_cell.length_b   1.000
_cell.length_c   1.000
_cell.angle_alpha   90.00
_cell.angle_beta   90.00
_cell.angle_gamma   90.00
#
_symmetry.space_group_name_H-M   'P 1'
#
loop_
_entity.id
_entity.type
_entity.pdbx_description
1 polymer ?
#
loop_
_entity_poly.entity_id
_entity_poly.type
_entity_poly.pdbx_seq_one_letter_code
_entity_poly.pdbx_strand_id
1 'polypeptide(L)'
;MRYFIALALLFISFSLSAQDNVGVGTLTPNPNAALDIESNDKGLLIPRLDAAQRAAIVGLTNVESGLLVYDQTDNLFYYWDGSAWLPMPIDLDEQDIDSVVLTGSILEVFISNGNSATVDLAPLAAIGPAGPPGADGADGIDGADGADGVDGA
;
A
#
# COMPACT_ATOMS: atom_id res chain seq x y z
N MET A 1 -17.76 -2.60 -73.89
CA MET A 1 -16.59 -3.34 -73.36
C MET A 1 -15.52 -2.43 -72.73
N ARG A 2 -15.02 -1.39 -73.41
CA ARG A 2 -13.95 -0.50 -72.86
C ARG A 2 -14.28 0.18 -71.52
N TYR A 3 -15.50 0.69 -71.35
CA TYR A 3 -15.91 1.35 -70.11
C TYR A 3 -16.27 0.37 -68.97
N PHE A 4 -16.51 -0.90 -69.28
CA PHE A 4 -16.89 -1.92 -68.31
C PHE A 4 -15.69 -2.36 -67.47
N ILE A 5 -14.51 -2.44 -68.09
CA ILE A 5 -13.24 -2.74 -67.41
C ILE A 5 -12.82 -1.56 -66.52
N ALA A 6 -13.03 -0.32 -66.97
CA ALA A 6 -12.72 0.87 -66.17
C ALA A 6 -13.61 0.98 -64.92
N LEU A 7 -14.90 0.63 -65.04
CA LEU A 7 -15.82 0.57 -63.90
C LEU A 7 -15.45 -0.56 -62.93
N ALA A 8 -15.07 -1.74 -63.44
CA ALA A 8 -14.63 -2.86 -62.61
C ALA A 8 -13.33 -2.57 -61.83
N LEU A 9 -12.39 -1.81 -62.43
CA LEU A 9 -11.17 -1.37 -61.76
C LEU A 9 -11.42 -0.31 -60.67
N LEU A 10 -12.46 0.52 -60.80
CA LEU A 10 -12.84 1.52 -59.79
C LEU A 10 -13.36 0.86 -58.49
N PHE A 11 -13.98 -0.31 -58.59
CA PHE A 11 -14.51 -1.05 -57.43
C PHE A 11 -13.43 -1.89 -56.70
N ILE A 12 -12.28 -2.15 -57.31
CA ILE A 12 -11.19 -2.95 -56.69
C ILE A 12 -10.34 -2.12 -55.71
N SER A 13 -10.43 -0.79 -55.73
CA SER A 13 -9.59 0.11 -54.92
C SER A 13 -10.20 0.54 -53.58
N PHE A 14 -11.38 0.03 -53.20
CA PHE A 14 -11.97 0.31 -51.89
C PHE A 14 -11.65 -0.80 -50.89
N SER A 15 -10.40 -0.83 -50.43
CA SER A 15 -10.09 -1.49 -49.15
C SER A 15 -10.59 -0.57 -48.04
N LEU A 16 -11.84 -0.75 -47.61
CA LEU A 16 -12.33 -0.18 -46.36
C LEU A 16 -11.61 -0.89 -45.21
N SER A 17 -10.53 -0.29 -44.70
CA SER A 17 -10.01 -0.64 -43.38
C SER A 17 -11.11 -0.32 -42.37
N ALA A 18 -11.64 -1.36 -41.73
CA ALA A 18 -12.43 -1.19 -40.54
C ALA A 18 -11.44 -0.81 -39.43
N GLN A 19 -11.44 0.47 -39.05
CA GLN A 19 -10.90 1.07 -37.82
C GLN A 19 -9.82 0.24 -37.08
N ASP A 20 -8.54 0.56 -37.30
CA ASP A 20 -7.41 -0.05 -36.57
C ASP A 20 -7.44 0.23 -35.05
N ASN A 21 -8.07 1.34 -34.64
CA ASN A 21 -8.37 1.67 -33.24
C ASN A 21 -9.70 2.45 -33.12
N VAL A 22 -10.33 2.36 -31.95
CA VAL A 22 -11.59 3.05 -31.64
C VAL A 22 -11.31 4.22 -30.71
N GLY A 23 -11.59 5.44 -31.17
CA GLY A 23 -11.59 6.64 -30.32
C GLY A 23 -13.00 7.00 -29.85
N VAL A 24 -13.17 7.24 -28.56
CA VAL A 24 -14.41 7.79 -27.99
C VAL A 24 -14.08 9.13 -27.34
N GLY A 25 -14.56 10.23 -27.92
CA GLY A 25 -14.28 11.58 -27.42
C GLY A 25 -12.96 12.18 -27.89
N THR A 26 -12.18 11.46 -28.70
CA THR A 26 -10.95 11.94 -29.33
C THR A 26 -10.94 11.68 -30.83
N LEU A 27 -10.34 12.58 -31.62
CA LEU A 27 -10.15 12.43 -33.07
C LEU A 27 -8.77 11.85 -33.43
N THR A 28 -7.89 11.76 -32.44
CA THR A 28 -6.51 11.26 -32.60
C THR A 28 -6.26 10.20 -31.53
N PRO A 29 -6.89 9.01 -31.64
CA PRO A 29 -6.74 7.97 -30.63
C PRO A 29 -5.29 7.50 -30.59
N ASN A 30 -4.80 7.14 -29.41
CA ASN A 30 -3.45 6.63 -29.22
C ASN A 30 -3.17 5.46 -30.18
N PRO A 31 -2.10 5.49 -30.99
CA PRO A 31 -1.82 4.44 -31.98
C PRO A 31 -1.53 3.08 -31.36
N ASN A 32 -1.23 3.00 -30.05
CA ASN A 32 -1.01 1.76 -29.33
C ASN A 32 -2.26 1.25 -28.59
N ALA A 33 -3.38 1.97 -28.64
CA ALA A 33 -4.62 1.57 -28.00
C ALA A 33 -5.60 1.00 -29.03
N ALA A 34 -6.21 -0.15 -28.74
CA ALA A 34 -7.34 -0.64 -29.52
C ALA A 34 -8.64 0.16 -29.23
N LEU A 35 -8.76 0.70 -28.01
CA LEU A 35 -9.82 1.59 -27.55
C LEU A 35 -9.20 2.72 -26.73
N ASP A 36 -9.41 3.97 -27.13
CA ASP A 36 -8.98 5.17 -26.42
C ASP A 36 -10.21 6.05 -26.10
N ILE A 37 -10.36 6.44 -24.84
CA ILE A 37 -11.54 7.17 -24.35
C ILE A 37 -11.05 8.45 -23.68
N GLU A 38 -11.45 9.59 -24.23
CA GLU A 38 -11.12 10.91 -23.70
C GLU A 38 -12.40 11.66 -23.31
N SER A 39 -12.49 12.08 -22.04
CA SER A 39 -13.60 12.91 -21.53
C SER A 39 -13.16 13.64 -20.27
N ASN A 40 -13.69 14.85 -20.06
CA ASN A 40 -13.47 15.64 -18.84
C ASN A 40 -14.56 15.43 -17.79
N ASP A 41 -15.67 14.78 -18.14
CA ASP A 41 -16.89 14.72 -17.33
C ASP A 41 -17.63 13.36 -17.39
N LYS A 42 -17.09 12.36 -18.09
CA LYS A 42 -17.67 11.01 -18.21
C LYS A 42 -16.65 9.94 -17.86
N GLY A 43 -17.15 8.80 -17.37
CA GLY A 43 -16.37 7.60 -17.11
C GLY A 43 -16.80 6.42 -18.01
N LEU A 44 -16.11 5.29 -17.84
CA LEU A 44 -16.45 4.03 -18.49
C LEU A 44 -17.37 3.20 -17.58
N LEU A 45 -18.58 2.89 -18.06
CA LEU A 45 -19.48 1.98 -17.37
C LEU A 45 -19.22 0.54 -17.81
N ILE A 46 -18.47 -0.19 -17.00
CA ILE A 46 -18.18 -1.63 -17.16
C ILE A 46 -19.46 -2.46 -16.92
N PRO A 47 -19.63 -3.64 -17.54
CA PRO A 47 -20.77 -4.52 -17.28
C PRO A 47 -21.00 -4.72 -15.77
N ARG A 48 -22.23 -4.44 -15.33
CA ARG A 48 -22.66 -4.59 -13.94
C ARG A 48 -23.48 -5.84 -13.82
N LEU A 49 -23.03 -6.76 -12.98
CA LEU A 49 -23.61 -8.09 -12.78
C LEU A 49 -23.84 -8.32 -11.29
N ASP A 50 -24.82 -9.12 -10.93
CA ASP A 50 -24.83 -9.76 -9.60
C ASP A 50 -23.93 -11.02 -9.59
N ALA A 51 -23.73 -11.60 -8.42
CA ALA A 51 -22.85 -12.75 -8.26
C ALA A 51 -23.29 -13.96 -9.11
N ALA A 52 -24.61 -14.16 -9.28
CA ALA A 52 -25.15 -15.26 -10.08
C ALA A 52 -24.94 -15.01 -11.59
N GLN A 53 -25.14 -13.77 -12.04
CA GLN A 53 -24.92 -13.37 -13.42
C GLN A 53 -23.44 -13.46 -13.82
N ARG A 54 -22.51 -13.06 -12.93
CA ARG A 54 -21.07 -13.23 -13.14
C ARG A 54 -20.68 -14.71 -13.22
N ALA A 55 -21.19 -15.53 -12.30
CA ALA A 55 -20.96 -16.98 -12.31
C ALA A 55 -21.56 -17.69 -13.54
N ALA A 56 -22.58 -17.08 -14.16
CA ALA A 56 -23.22 -17.60 -15.37
C ALA A 56 -22.46 -17.27 -16.66
N ILE A 57 -21.35 -16.51 -16.61
CA ILE A 57 -20.49 -16.31 -17.78
C ILE A 57 -19.75 -17.62 -18.05
N VAL A 58 -20.13 -18.29 -19.14
CA VAL A 58 -19.59 -19.59 -19.54
C VAL A 58 -18.55 -19.46 -20.65
N GLY A 59 -17.69 -20.48 -20.77
CA GLY A 59 -16.69 -20.56 -21.84
C GLY A 59 -15.39 -19.80 -21.58
N LEU A 60 -15.21 -19.28 -20.36
CA LEU A 60 -13.98 -18.58 -19.98
C LEU A 60 -12.81 -19.56 -19.80
N THR A 61 -11.66 -19.16 -20.33
CA THR A 61 -10.37 -19.87 -20.23
C THR A 61 -9.27 -18.86 -19.93
N ASN A 62 -8.00 -19.24 -20.04
CA ASN A 62 -6.89 -18.29 -19.92
C ASN A 62 -6.87 -17.21 -21.03
N VAL A 63 -7.60 -17.40 -22.14
CA VAL A 63 -7.69 -16.43 -23.24
C VAL A 63 -8.39 -15.14 -22.79
N GLU A 64 -9.40 -15.25 -21.93
CA GLU A 64 -10.18 -14.13 -21.40
C GLU A 64 -9.57 -13.54 -20.12
N SER A 65 -8.34 -13.91 -19.75
CA SER A 65 -7.65 -13.35 -18.59
C SER A 65 -7.59 -11.83 -18.69
N GLY A 66 -8.04 -11.13 -17.65
CA GLY A 66 -8.19 -9.67 -17.62
C GLY A 66 -9.59 -9.17 -17.98
N LEU A 67 -10.55 -10.05 -18.30
CA LEU A 67 -11.96 -9.66 -18.47
C LEU A 67 -12.47 -9.03 -17.17
N LEU A 68 -13.04 -7.83 -17.25
CA LEU A 68 -13.43 -7.01 -16.11
C LEU A 68 -14.94 -6.83 -16.02
N VAL A 69 -15.49 -6.99 -14.81
CA VAL A 69 -16.90 -6.72 -14.49
C VAL A 69 -17.00 -5.98 -13.16
N TYR A 70 -18.11 -5.27 -12.95
CA TYR A 70 -18.47 -4.74 -11.63
C TYR A 70 -19.56 -5.63 -11.01
N ASP A 71 -19.26 -6.25 -9.86
CA ASP A 71 -20.22 -7.08 -9.15
C ASP A 71 -21.02 -6.25 -8.13
N GLN A 72 -22.34 -6.25 -8.28
CA GLN A 72 -23.28 -5.47 -7.47
C GLN A 72 -23.68 -6.17 -6.15
N THR A 73 -23.37 -7.45 -6.00
CA THR A 73 -23.58 -8.18 -4.74
C THR A 73 -22.49 -7.79 -3.75
N ASP A 74 -21.23 -7.78 -4.20
CA ASP A 74 -20.09 -7.43 -3.35
C ASP A 74 -19.72 -5.94 -3.42
N ASN A 75 -20.25 -5.21 -4.41
CA ASN A 75 -19.88 -3.83 -4.75
C ASN A 75 -18.39 -3.66 -5.09
N LEU A 76 -17.79 -4.69 -5.71
CA LEU A 76 -16.38 -4.74 -6.08
C LEU A 76 -16.21 -4.96 -7.57
N PHE A 77 -15.08 -4.50 -8.11
CA PHE A 77 -14.64 -4.95 -9.41
C PHE A 77 -14.08 -6.36 -9.32
N TYR A 78 -14.40 -7.18 -10.31
CA TYR A 78 -13.86 -8.52 -10.46
C TYR A 78 -13.19 -8.66 -11.83
N TYR A 79 -12.05 -9.33 -11.84
CA TYR A 79 -11.39 -9.72 -13.07
C TYR A 79 -11.29 -11.25 -13.17
N TRP A 80 -11.31 -11.76 -14.40
CA TRP A 80 -11.02 -13.17 -14.66
C TRP A 80 -9.50 -13.36 -14.68
N ASP A 81 -8.96 -14.25 -13.84
CA ASP A 81 -7.51 -14.51 -13.77
C ASP A 81 -7.03 -15.59 -14.76
N GLY A 82 -7.95 -16.08 -15.61
CA GLY A 82 -7.73 -17.21 -16.50
C GLY A 82 -8.32 -18.53 -15.98
N SER A 83 -8.75 -18.59 -14.73
CA SER A 83 -9.27 -19.78 -14.06
C SER A 83 -10.47 -19.52 -13.14
N ALA A 84 -10.53 -18.34 -12.51
CA ALA A 84 -11.55 -17.94 -11.58
C ALA A 84 -11.78 -16.42 -11.63
N TRP A 85 -12.95 -16.00 -11.14
CA TRP A 85 -13.23 -14.60 -10.87
C TRP A 85 -12.59 -14.21 -9.55
N LEU A 86 -11.66 -13.25 -9.60
CA LEU A 86 -11.03 -12.68 -8.41
C LEU A 86 -11.49 -11.23 -8.24
N PRO A 87 -11.79 -10.80 -7.00
CA PRO A 87 -12.00 -9.39 -6.74
C PRO A 87 -10.68 -8.64 -7.01
N MET A 88 -10.77 -7.43 -7.56
CA MET A 88 -9.61 -6.55 -7.59
C MET A 88 -9.23 -6.22 -6.13
N PRO A 89 -7.98 -6.46 -5.73
CA PRO A 89 -7.49 -5.99 -4.44
C PRO A 89 -7.49 -4.46 -4.50
N ILE A 90 -8.50 -3.85 -3.89
CA ILE A 90 -8.36 -2.51 -3.37
C ILE A 90 -7.58 -2.70 -2.08
N ASP A 91 -6.25 -2.55 -2.17
CA ASP A 91 -5.44 -2.28 -0.99
C ASP A 91 -5.93 -0.95 -0.42
N LEU A 92 -6.99 -1.05 0.39
CA LEU A 92 -7.25 -0.07 1.43
C LEU A 92 -6.17 -0.37 2.45
N ASP A 93 -5.01 0.24 2.29
CA ASP A 93 -3.97 0.19 3.28
C ASP A 93 -4.51 0.84 4.56
N GLU A 94 -5.12 0.05 5.44
CA GLU A 94 -5.34 0.49 6.81
C GLU A 94 -3.94 0.66 7.40
N GLN A 95 -3.44 1.89 7.44
CA GLN A 95 -2.20 2.28 8.14
C GLN A 95 -2.43 2.35 9.66
N ASP A 96 -3.24 1.43 10.18
CA ASP A 96 -3.55 1.33 11.59
C ASP A 96 -2.39 0.65 12.34
N ILE A 97 -2.27 0.96 13.63
CA ILE A 97 -1.32 0.26 14.51
C ILE A 97 -1.92 -1.12 14.81
N ASP A 98 -1.30 -2.16 14.28
CA ASP A 98 -1.69 -3.55 14.53
C ASP A 98 -1.26 -3.99 15.94
N SER A 99 0.01 -3.76 16.27
CA SER A 99 0.53 -4.13 17.59
C SER A 99 1.77 -3.31 17.99
N VAL A 100 2.04 -3.31 19.29
CA VAL A 100 3.23 -2.70 19.87
C VAL A 100 3.90 -3.74 20.77
N VAL A 101 5.15 -4.08 20.45
CA VAL A 101 5.91 -5.11 21.17
C VAL A 101 7.17 -4.47 21.77
N LEU A 102 7.40 -4.70 23.05
CA LEU A 102 8.65 -4.33 23.72
C LEU A 102 9.54 -5.56 23.85
N THR A 103 10.70 -5.55 23.21
CA THR A 103 11.73 -6.59 23.34
C THR A 103 13.00 -5.98 23.93
N GLY A 104 13.27 -6.26 25.21
CA GLY A 104 14.33 -5.59 25.94
C GLY A 104 14.05 -4.09 26.05
N SER A 105 14.90 -3.27 25.43
CA SER A 105 14.72 -1.81 25.35
C SER A 105 14.14 -1.33 24.02
N ILE A 106 13.89 -2.22 23.06
CA ILE A 106 13.39 -1.84 21.74
C ILE A 106 11.88 -1.92 21.74
N LEU A 107 11.23 -0.77 21.53
CA LEU A 107 9.81 -0.69 21.22
C LEU A 107 9.63 -0.83 19.71
N GLU A 108 9.01 -1.91 19.26
CA GLU A 108 8.64 -2.12 17.87
C GLU A 108 7.13 -1.89 17.70
N VAL A 109 6.78 -1.02 16.74
CA VAL A 109 5.40 -0.72 16.35
C VAL A 109 5.16 -1.38 15.01
N PHE A 110 4.18 -2.29 14.97
CA PHE A 110 3.70 -2.95 13.76
C PHE A 110 2.52 -2.16 13.20
N ILE A 111 2.58 -1.89 11.89
CA ILE A 111 1.52 -1.24 11.13
C ILE A 111 0.84 -2.32 10.29
N SER A 112 -0.49 -2.35 10.25
CA SER A 112 -1.21 -3.34 9.44
C SER A 112 -0.79 -3.24 7.98
N ASN A 113 -0.38 -4.37 7.41
CA ASN A 113 0.10 -4.49 6.02
C ASN A 113 1.28 -3.56 5.65
N GLY A 114 2.04 -3.07 6.64
CA GLY A 114 3.20 -2.19 6.45
C GLY A 114 4.49 -2.71 7.09
N ASN A 115 5.58 -1.96 6.93
CA ASN A 115 6.83 -2.21 7.65
C ASN A 115 6.68 -1.82 9.13
N SER A 116 7.38 -2.50 10.02
CA SER A 116 7.52 -2.09 11.42
C SER A 116 8.53 -0.95 11.58
N ALA A 117 8.37 -0.17 12.65
CA ALA A 117 9.32 0.85 13.07
C ALA A 117 9.76 0.59 14.51
N THR A 118 11.06 0.80 14.78
CA THR A 118 11.65 0.55 16.09
C THR A 118 12.15 1.84 16.75
N VAL A 119 11.93 1.98 18.05
CA VAL A 119 12.49 3.03 18.89
C VAL A 119 13.30 2.39 20.02
N ASP A 120 14.55 2.82 20.19
CA ASP A 120 15.38 2.39 21.31
C ASP A 120 15.08 3.23 22.56
N LEU A 121 14.59 2.56 23.60
CA LEU A 121 14.26 3.14 24.89
C LEU A 121 15.38 2.97 25.93
N ALA A 122 16.53 2.39 25.55
CA ALA A 122 17.67 2.24 26.46
C ALA A 122 18.11 3.57 27.12
N PRO A 123 18.08 4.73 26.43
CA PRO A 123 18.42 6.02 27.06
C PRO A 123 17.49 6.40 28.23
N LEU A 124 16.26 5.89 28.27
CA LEU A 124 15.30 6.19 29.33
C LEU A 124 15.53 5.38 30.61
N ALA A 125 16.25 4.26 30.53
CA ALA A 125 16.59 3.42 31.67
C ALA A 125 17.80 3.94 32.48
N ALA A 126 18.51 4.95 31.97
CA ALA A 126 19.62 5.55 32.67
C ALA A 126 19.12 6.35 33.87
N ILE A 127 19.34 5.83 35.08
CA ILE A 127 19.26 6.65 36.30
C ILE A 127 20.29 7.76 36.09
N GLY A 128 19.84 9.02 36.18
CA GLY A 128 20.74 10.17 36.14
C GLY A 128 21.90 9.99 37.14
N PRO A 129 23.01 10.74 37.00
CA PRO A 129 24.12 10.61 37.92
C PRO A 129 23.62 10.69 39.37
N ALA A 130 24.11 9.78 40.22
CA ALA A 130 23.83 9.88 41.66
C ALA A 130 24.18 11.29 42.12
N GLY A 131 23.30 11.90 42.93
CA GLY A 131 23.60 13.20 43.53
C GLY A 131 24.93 13.15 44.29
N PRO A 132 25.59 14.31 44.49
CA PRO A 132 26.77 14.34 45.34
C PRO A 132 26.45 13.71 46.71
N PRO A 133 27.39 12.97 47.34
CA PRO A 133 27.23 12.49 48.70
C PRO A 133 26.78 13.64 49.62
N GLY A 134 25.94 13.32 50.62
CA GLY A 134 25.63 14.27 51.68
C GLY A 134 26.91 14.71 52.40
N ALA A 135 26.90 15.89 53.00
CA ALA A 135 28.01 16.29 53.88
C ALA A 135 28.19 15.25 54.99
N ASP A 136 29.45 14.96 55.33
CA ASP A 136 29.77 14.08 56.47
C ASP A 136 29.16 14.64 57.76
N GLY A 137 28.90 13.76 58.73
CA GLY A 137 28.51 14.19 60.08
C GLY A 137 29.62 15.01 60.74
N ALA A 138 29.26 15.87 61.69
CA ALA A 138 30.26 16.51 62.55
C ALA A 138 31.11 15.44 63.24
N ASP A 139 32.38 15.76 63.45
CA ASP A 139 33.29 14.93 64.24
C ASP A 139 32.78 14.74 65.68
N GLY A 140 33.20 13.64 66.30
CA GLY A 140 32.97 13.44 67.73
C GLY A 140 33.81 14.44 68.54
N ILE A 141 33.32 14.82 69.72
CA ILE A 141 34.15 15.58 70.68
C ILE A 141 35.40 14.77 71.04
N ASP A 142 36.55 15.44 71.09
CA ASP A 142 37.80 14.82 71.56
C ASP A 142 37.64 14.28 72.98
N GLY A 143 38.36 13.21 73.31
CA GLY A 143 38.43 12.69 74.67
C GLY A 143 39.08 13.70 75.61
N ALA A 144 38.66 13.70 76.89
CA ALA A 144 39.33 14.51 77.89
C ALA A 144 40.81 14.10 78.00
N ASP A 145 41.71 15.09 78.10
CA ASP A 145 43.12 14.85 78.33
C ASP A 145 43.34 14.02 79.61
N GLY A 146 44.38 13.19 79.60
CA GLY A 146 44.80 12.44 80.79
C GLY A 146 45.25 13.38 81.90
N ALA A 147 45.08 12.96 83.15
CA ALA A 147 45.62 13.70 84.29
C ALA A 147 47.14 13.81 84.18
N ASP A 148 47.69 15.00 84.46
CA ASP A 148 49.13 15.23 84.51
C ASP A 148 49.79 14.27 85.50
N GLY A 149 50.98 13.78 85.15
CA GLY A 149 51.78 12.93 86.02
C GLY A 149 52.25 13.69 87.27
N VAL A 150 52.32 12.99 88.40
CA VAL A 150 52.91 13.54 89.64
C VAL A 150 54.40 13.82 89.45
N ASP A 151 54.89 14.91 90.02
CA ASP A 151 56.30 15.28 90.02
C ASP A 151 57.14 14.29 90.87
N GLY A 152 58.29 13.89 90.34
CA GLY A 152 59.18 12.92 90.97
C GLY A 152 59.94 13.54 92.15
N ALA A 153 60.02 12.79 93.26
CA ALA A 153 60.73 13.15 94.50
C ALA A 153 62.26 13.24 94.35
#